data_AF-A0A563VMT0-F1
#
_entry.id   AF-A0A563VMT0-F1
#
_cell.length_a   1.000
_cell.length_b   1.000
_cell.length_c   1.000
_cell.angle_alpha   90.00
_cell.angle_beta   90.00
_cell.angle_gamma   90.00
#
_symmetry.space_group_name_H-M   'P 1'
#
loop_
_entity.id
_entity.type
_entity.pdbx_description
1 polymer ?
#
loop_
_entity_poly.entity_id
_entity_poly.type
_entity_poly.pdbx_seq_one_letter_code
_entity_poly.pdbx_strand_id
1 'polypeptide(L)'
;METDPDGLGSTADVEGINDNQIAVTLSGTDVTAQDFLDSSTSNLHSISGQVFDDNDLSNDDTIGTDDSGIGGVIIELYIDDNGDGFVDGGDTLLDSTITNSNGSYQFNNLLNRNYVVQEINPTGFTSDDFDTEGLSGDNNIGVTLAGANSTNNNFLDDGGSTYAISGRVFDDNDLSNDDTIGGDDSGIGGITVELYVDSNDDGLVDGGDTLIDSTITSSDGSYQFENLINGNYVVQEINPTGVTNDDFDTSSDLVGDDNNIGVTLAGADNIGNNFLDDGAILGTTVSDTLIGTSNDDFITGGKGQDTLTGNGGNDTFHFNETSEGIDIITDFDPNGDTLDFRSIIADELGGVSNPWTGGYIEAKSFGSGTNTMIQVDYDPSDSSNDILTNKNVVFLENVDFNTIDESDFLF
;
A
#
# COMPACT_ATOMS: atom_id res chain seq x y z
N MET A 1 -44.15 8.98 -35.95
CA MET A 1 -44.22 8.21 -34.69
C MET A 1 -42.95 8.49 -33.93
N GLU A 2 -43.06 8.85 -32.67
CA GLU A 2 -41.92 9.02 -31.77
C GLU A 2 -41.90 7.94 -30.68
N THR A 3 -40.92 8.04 -29.79
CA THR A 3 -40.86 7.31 -28.53
C THR A 3 -40.64 8.33 -27.44
N ASP A 4 -41.41 8.25 -26.35
CA ASP A 4 -41.29 9.17 -25.23
C ASP A 4 -39.86 9.14 -24.65
N PRO A 5 -39.18 10.29 -24.49
CA PRO A 5 -37.96 10.39 -23.71
C PRO A 5 -38.21 10.07 -22.23
N ASP A 6 -37.19 9.56 -21.53
CA ASP A 6 -37.30 9.16 -20.12
C ASP A 6 -37.89 10.29 -19.24
N GLY A 7 -38.94 9.97 -18.48
CA GLY A 7 -39.61 10.92 -17.56
C GLY A 7 -40.60 11.88 -18.23
N LEU A 8 -40.79 11.79 -19.54
CA LEU A 8 -41.81 12.52 -20.27
C LEU A 8 -42.90 11.57 -20.79
N GLY A 9 -44.08 12.11 -21.02
CA GLY A 9 -45.14 11.43 -21.74
C GLY A 9 -45.75 12.36 -22.78
N SER A 10 -46.15 11.78 -23.91
CA SER A 10 -46.77 12.50 -25.01
C SER A 10 -48.05 13.19 -24.57
N THR A 11 -48.15 14.46 -24.93
CA THR A 11 -49.30 15.34 -24.73
C THR A 11 -49.82 15.84 -26.06
N ALA A 12 -51.02 16.41 -26.04
CA ALA A 12 -51.75 16.83 -27.22
C ALA A 12 -50.86 17.58 -28.22
N ASP A 13 -50.57 16.91 -29.32
CA ASP A 13 -49.80 17.41 -30.44
C ASP A 13 -50.68 18.23 -31.41
N VAL A 14 -50.23 18.41 -32.65
CA VAL A 14 -50.96 19.13 -33.69
C VAL A 14 -52.33 18.51 -34.04
N GLU A 15 -52.54 17.23 -33.76
CA GLU A 15 -53.83 16.54 -33.95
C GLU A 15 -54.72 16.57 -32.69
N GLY A 16 -54.16 17.03 -31.56
CA GLY A 16 -54.88 17.18 -30.30
C GLY A 16 -55.12 15.85 -29.58
N ILE A 17 -54.41 14.80 -29.97
CA ILE A 17 -54.45 13.47 -29.34
C ILE A 17 -53.18 13.32 -28.50
N ASN A 18 -53.30 12.69 -27.33
CA ASN A 18 -52.15 12.36 -26.48
C ASN A 18 -51.63 10.98 -26.89
N ASP A 19 -50.84 10.92 -27.96
CA ASP A 19 -50.15 9.71 -28.37
C ASP A 19 -48.82 10.03 -29.08
N ASN A 20 -48.06 8.97 -29.38
CA ASN A 20 -46.78 9.07 -30.09
C ASN A 20 -46.95 9.08 -31.63
N GLN A 21 -48.11 9.48 -32.17
CA GLN A 21 -48.45 9.30 -33.59
C GLN A 21 -49.15 10.50 -34.24
N ILE A 22 -48.41 11.24 -35.08
CA ILE A 22 -49.02 12.20 -36.01
C ILE A 22 -49.34 11.55 -37.37
N ALA A 23 -50.60 11.56 -37.79
CA ALA A 23 -51.06 11.09 -39.09
C ALA A 23 -50.83 12.13 -40.21
N VAL A 24 -50.06 11.76 -41.24
CA VAL A 24 -49.70 12.65 -42.35
C VAL A 24 -50.26 12.16 -43.68
N THR A 25 -50.89 13.05 -44.47
CA THR A 25 -51.31 12.78 -45.86
C THR A 25 -50.57 13.68 -46.85
N LEU A 26 -49.79 13.07 -47.75
CA LEU A 26 -49.08 13.79 -48.81
C LEU A 26 -49.99 14.03 -50.03
N SER A 27 -50.11 15.28 -50.48
CA SER A 27 -50.93 15.67 -51.63
C SER A 27 -50.17 16.52 -52.67
N GLY A 28 -48.86 16.27 -52.82
CA GLY A 28 -48.01 16.93 -53.81
C GLY A 28 -47.33 18.21 -53.34
N THR A 29 -47.41 18.52 -52.04
CA THR A 29 -46.65 19.58 -51.35
C THR A 29 -46.06 19.03 -50.06
N ASP A 30 -44.98 19.66 -49.58
CA ASP A 30 -44.36 19.31 -48.29
C ASP A 30 -45.32 19.57 -47.13
N VAL A 31 -45.33 18.66 -46.16
CA VAL A 31 -46.04 18.84 -44.88
C VAL A 31 -44.99 19.16 -43.82
N THR A 32 -45.13 20.32 -43.20
CA THR A 32 -44.20 20.84 -42.18
C THR A 32 -44.92 21.05 -40.84
N ALA A 33 -44.18 21.26 -39.76
CA ALA A 33 -44.72 21.45 -38.40
C ALA A 33 -45.54 20.24 -37.91
N GLN A 34 -44.97 19.04 -38.06
CA GLN A 34 -45.48 17.82 -37.44
C GLN A 34 -44.63 17.58 -36.19
N ASP A 35 -44.87 18.43 -35.19
CA ASP A 35 -44.05 18.52 -33.99
C ASP A 35 -44.78 17.76 -32.88
N PHE A 36 -44.04 16.88 -32.21
CA PHE A 36 -44.49 16.18 -31.03
C PHE A 36 -44.36 17.06 -29.78
N LEU A 37 -45.22 16.82 -28.79
CA LEU A 37 -45.26 17.59 -27.55
C LEU A 37 -45.17 16.66 -26.34
N ASP A 38 -44.00 16.60 -25.75
CA ASP A 38 -43.77 15.86 -24.52
C ASP A 38 -43.86 16.77 -23.29
N SER A 39 -44.48 16.27 -22.22
CA SER A 39 -44.46 16.96 -20.93
C SER A 39 -44.17 15.97 -19.80
N SER A 40 -43.58 16.46 -18.70
CA SER A 40 -43.33 15.62 -17.53
C SER A 40 -44.67 15.19 -16.92
N THR A 41 -45.01 13.92 -17.05
CA THR A 41 -46.18 13.31 -16.38
C THR A 41 -45.83 12.71 -15.02
N SER A 42 -44.54 12.60 -14.69
CA SER A 42 -44.07 12.07 -13.40
C SER A 42 -43.83 13.20 -12.40
N ASN A 43 -44.56 13.16 -11.27
CA ASN A 43 -44.05 13.82 -10.07
C ASN A 43 -42.69 13.17 -9.78
N LEU A 44 -41.62 13.95 -9.89
CA LEU A 44 -40.31 13.50 -9.44
C LEU A 44 -40.29 13.50 -7.92
N HIS A 45 -39.57 12.55 -7.36
CA HIS A 45 -39.50 12.31 -5.93
C HIS A 45 -38.06 12.31 -5.45
N SER A 46 -37.90 12.23 -4.14
CA SER A 46 -36.61 12.08 -3.48
C SER A 46 -36.61 10.89 -2.53
N ILE A 47 -35.42 10.37 -2.29
CA ILE A 47 -35.10 9.40 -1.23
C ILE A 47 -34.08 10.09 -0.32
N SER A 48 -34.32 10.06 0.99
CA SER A 48 -33.39 10.66 1.96
C SER A 48 -33.40 9.91 3.29
N GLY A 49 -32.28 9.98 3.99
CA GLY A 49 -32.09 9.39 5.29
C GLY A 49 -30.88 9.98 6.01
N GLN A 50 -30.50 9.34 7.11
CA GLN A 50 -29.32 9.65 7.90
C GLN A 50 -28.59 8.36 8.30
N VAL A 51 -27.28 8.45 8.47
CA VAL A 51 -26.46 7.43 9.13
C VAL A 51 -26.22 7.87 10.56
N PHE A 52 -26.50 6.99 11.52
CA PHE A 52 -26.36 7.23 12.96
C PHE A 52 -25.32 6.31 13.58
N ASP A 53 -24.59 6.83 14.56
CA ASP A 53 -23.71 6.08 15.46
C ASP A 53 -24.55 5.57 16.65
N ASP A 54 -24.78 4.26 16.70
CA ASP A 54 -25.51 3.53 17.75
C ASP A 54 -24.57 2.99 18.85
N ASN A 55 -23.26 3.30 18.81
CA ASN A 55 -22.36 3.06 19.96
C ASN A 55 -22.54 4.12 21.06
N ASP A 56 -23.78 4.53 21.29
CA ASP A 56 -24.12 5.47 22.33
C ASP A 56 -24.20 4.78 23.71
N LEU A 57 -24.69 5.49 24.74
CA LEU A 57 -24.73 4.94 26.11
C LEU A 57 -25.72 3.78 26.28
N SER A 58 -26.62 3.59 25.31
CA SER A 58 -27.70 2.62 25.33
C SER A 58 -27.43 1.41 24.45
N ASN A 59 -26.80 1.59 23.27
CA ASN A 59 -26.50 0.56 22.28
C ASN A 59 -27.69 -0.40 22.14
N ASP A 60 -28.85 0.19 21.84
CA ASP A 60 -30.14 -0.45 22.01
C ASP A 60 -30.83 -0.85 20.70
N ASP A 61 -30.08 -0.79 19.60
CA ASP A 61 -30.49 -1.14 18.24
C ASP A 61 -31.67 -0.26 17.76
N THR A 62 -31.79 0.96 18.31
CA THR A 62 -32.87 1.89 17.96
C THR A 62 -32.40 3.34 17.90
N ILE A 63 -32.98 4.10 16.96
CA ILE A 63 -32.68 5.53 16.83
C ILE A 63 -33.22 6.30 18.05
N GLY A 64 -32.32 6.60 18.99
CA GLY A 64 -32.47 7.36 20.20
C GLY A 64 -32.23 8.87 20.05
N THR A 65 -32.11 9.56 21.18
CA THR A 65 -31.79 11.01 21.22
C THR A 65 -30.30 11.27 21.45
N ASP A 66 -29.57 10.19 21.63
CA ASP A 66 -28.19 10.06 22.02
C ASP A 66 -27.31 9.60 20.84
N ASP A 67 -27.90 9.00 19.80
CA ASP A 67 -27.23 8.76 18.53
C ASP A 67 -26.84 10.04 17.79
N SER A 68 -25.59 10.09 17.38
CA SER A 68 -25.03 11.18 16.60
C SER A 68 -24.94 10.79 15.13
N GLY A 69 -25.16 11.74 14.22
CA GLY A 69 -25.07 11.44 12.79
C GLY A 69 -23.62 11.30 12.31
N ILE A 70 -23.34 10.28 11.50
CA ILE A 70 -22.01 9.98 10.94
C ILE A 70 -21.83 10.68 9.59
N GLY A 71 -20.95 11.68 9.53
CA GLY A 71 -20.63 12.39 8.29
C GLY A 71 -19.48 11.74 7.51
N GLY A 72 -19.50 11.85 6.18
CA GLY A 72 -18.44 11.32 5.32
C GLY A 72 -18.70 9.90 4.78
N VAL A 73 -19.87 9.32 5.07
CA VAL A 73 -20.25 7.98 4.63
C VAL A 73 -20.72 8.00 3.18
N ILE A 74 -20.28 7.04 2.37
CA ILE A 74 -20.71 6.91 0.98
C ILE A 74 -22.03 6.14 0.94
N ILE A 75 -23.03 6.73 0.30
CA ILE A 75 -24.33 6.12 0.05
C ILE A 75 -24.52 5.99 -1.45
N GLU A 76 -24.84 4.79 -1.90
CA GLU A 76 -25.11 4.45 -3.29
C GLU A 76 -26.60 4.19 -3.51
N LEU A 77 -27.11 4.53 -4.69
CA LEU A 77 -28.50 4.29 -5.08
C LEU A 77 -28.53 3.41 -6.31
N TYR A 78 -29.16 2.25 -6.19
CA TYR A 78 -29.36 1.29 -7.27
C TYR A 78 -30.81 1.31 -7.75
N ILE A 79 -31.04 1.06 -9.04
CA ILE A 79 -32.35 0.65 -9.54
C ILE A 79 -32.51 -0.83 -9.21
N ASP A 80 -33.53 -1.13 -8.40
CA ASP A 80 -33.90 -2.48 -7.99
C ASP A 80 -34.82 -3.10 -9.05
N ASP A 81 -34.24 -3.80 -10.02
CA ASP A 81 -35.00 -4.33 -11.17
C ASP A 81 -35.80 -5.59 -10.79
N ASN A 82 -35.36 -6.32 -9.76
CA ASN A 82 -35.96 -7.58 -9.34
C ASN A 82 -36.99 -7.39 -8.18
N GLY A 83 -36.94 -6.26 -7.48
CA GLY A 83 -37.83 -5.87 -6.40
C GLY A 83 -37.57 -6.58 -5.06
N ASP A 84 -36.37 -7.07 -4.81
CA ASP A 84 -36.04 -7.86 -3.62
C ASP A 84 -35.40 -7.07 -2.48
N GLY A 85 -35.00 -5.82 -2.73
CA GLY A 85 -34.41 -4.91 -1.75
C GLY A 85 -32.92 -5.10 -1.49
N PHE A 86 -32.22 -5.98 -2.23
CA PHE A 86 -30.79 -6.23 -2.10
C PHE A 86 -30.05 -5.79 -3.36
N VAL A 87 -28.79 -5.36 -3.22
CA VAL A 87 -27.95 -5.11 -4.41
C VAL A 87 -27.46 -6.43 -4.98
N ASP A 88 -27.89 -6.76 -6.20
CA ASP A 88 -27.42 -7.94 -6.94
C ASP A 88 -26.91 -7.64 -8.36
N GLY A 89 -26.48 -8.68 -9.09
CA GLY A 89 -25.92 -8.52 -10.43
C GLY A 89 -26.92 -8.10 -11.52
N GLY A 90 -28.21 -8.04 -11.21
CA GLY A 90 -29.29 -7.50 -12.03
C GLY A 90 -29.53 -6.01 -11.84
N ASP A 91 -29.03 -5.41 -10.75
CA ASP A 91 -29.29 -4.02 -10.41
C ASP A 91 -28.30 -3.06 -11.05
N THR A 92 -28.76 -1.83 -11.29
CA THR A 92 -27.96 -0.78 -11.94
C THR A 92 -27.70 0.37 -10.99
N LEU A 93 -26.43 0.66 -10.70
CA LEU A 93 -26.03 1.86 -9.96
C LEU A 93 -26.52 3.11 -10.70
N LEU A 94 -27.34 3.91 -10.03
CA LEU A 94 -27.95 5.13 -10.57
C LEU A 94 -27.22 6.39 -10.12
N ASP A 95 -26.85 6.49 -8.85
CA ASP A 95 -26.23 7.68 -8.26
C ASP A 95 -25.46 7.34 -6.97
N SER A 96 -24.60 8.25 -6.52
CA SER A 96 -23.96 8.17 -5.21
C SER A 96 -23.81 9.54 -4.55
N THR A 97 -23.80 9.56 -3.22
CA THR A 97 -23.64 10.78 -2.42
C THR A 97 -22.83 10.48 -1.16
N ILE A 98 -22.35 11.53 -0.51
CA ILE A 98 -21.66 11.43 0.78
C ILE A 98 -22.51 12.10 1.85
N THR A 99 -22.67 11.47 3.02
CA THR A 99 -23.38 12.06 4.15
C THR A 99 -22.69 13.35 4.61
N ASN A 100 -23.46 14.37 4.95
CA ASN A 100 -22.90 15.60 5.51
C ASN A 100 -22.55 15.42 7.01
N SER A 101 -21.99 16.45 7.67
CA SER A 101 -21.55 16.37 9.08
C SER A 101 -22.62 16.01 10.13
N ASN A 102 -23.90 15.94 9.75
CA ASN A 102 -24.99 15.46 10.61
C ASN A 102 -25.53 14.08 10.20
N GLY A 103 -24.80 13.35 9.35
CA GLY A 103 -25.19 12.06 8.81
C GLY A 103 -26.22 12.07 7.68
N SER A 104 -26.77 13.22 7.26
CA SER A 104 -27.85 13.22 6.25
C SER A 104 -27.35 13.07 4.81
N TYR A 105 -28.10 12.28 4.03
CA TYR A 105 -27.96 12.11 2.58
C TYR A 105 -29.31 12.32 1.86
N GLN A 106 -29.29 12.64 0.56
CA GLN A 106 -30.49 12.77 -0.26
C GLN A 106 -30.23 12.58 -1.76
N PHE A 107 -31.06 11.76 -2.40
CA PHE A 107 -31.19 11.63 -3.84
C PHE A 107 -32.43 12.36 -4.33
N ASN A 108 -32.32 13.13 -5.41
CA ASN A 108 -33.41 13.96 -5.96
C ASN A 108 -33.74 13.55 -7.39
N ASN A 109 -34.88 14.02 -7.90
CA ASN A 109 -35.29 13.84 -9.30
C ASN A 109 -35.51 12.37 -9.69
N LEU A 110 -36.02 11.56 -8.75
CA LEU A 110 -36.24 10.13 -8.95
C LEU A 110 -37.65 9.84 -9.48
N LEU A 111 -37.74 8.86 -10.37
CA LEU A 111 -39.01 8.34 -10.91
C LEU A 111 -39.66 7.35 -9.93
N ASN A 112 -40.96 7.13 -10.07
CA ASN A 112 -41.65 6.05 -9.37
C ASN A 112 -41.17 4.68 -9.87
N ARG A 113 -40.52 3.91 -9.00
CA ARG A 113 -40.03 2.53 -9.19
C ARG A 113 -39.40 2.03 -7.87
N ASN A 114 -38.82 0.84 -7.91
CA ASN A 114 -38.04 0.28 -6.81
C ASN A 114 -36.58 0.71 -6.92
N TYR A 115 -35.95 0.89 -5.77
CA TYR A 115 -34.54 1.23 -5.60
C TYR A 115 -33.99 0.46 -4.41
N VAL A 116 -32.67 0.25 -4.39
CA VAL A 116 -31.93 -0.11 -3.17
C VAL A 116 -31.03 1.06 -2.81
N VAL A 117 -31.11 1.51 -1.57
CA VAL A 117 -30.11 2.42 -1.01
C VAL A 117 -29.08 1.56 -0.30
N GLN A 118 -27.82 1.67 -0.72
CA GLN A 118 -26.73 0.93 -0.11
C GLN A 118 -25.80 1.86 0.65
N GLU A 119 -25.50 1.51 1.90
CA GLU A 119 -24.41 2.09 2.66
C GLU A 119 -23.10 1.37 2.36
N ILE A 120 -22.02 2.14 2.24
CA ILE A 120 -20.66 1.60 2.27
C ILE A 120 -20.11 1.94 3.65
N ASN A 121 -19.89 0.91 4.47
CA ASN A 121 -19.45 1.05 5.86
C ASN A 121 -18.33 2.10 6.00
N PRO A 122 -18.52 3.12 6.85
CA PRO A 122 -17.44 4.05 7.15
C PRO A 122 -16.29 3.32 7.84
N THR A 123 -15.06 3.74 7.57
CA THR A 123 -13.86 3.19 8.22
C THR A 123 -13.99 3.29 9.75
N GLY A 124 -13.83 2.17 10.45
CA GLY A 124 -13.95 2.10 11.91
C GLY A 124 -15.36 1.82 12.44
N PHE A 125 -16.36 1.67 11.56
CA PHE A 125 -17.72 1.29 11.91
C PHE A 125 -18.07 -0.07 11.29
N THR A 126 -18.94 -0.81 11.96
CA THR A 126 -19.59 -2.00 11.39
C THR A 126 -21.08 -1.78 11.37
N SER A 127 -21.67 -1.93 10.20
CA SER A 127 -23.12 -2.03 10.07
C SER A 127 -23.60 -3.28 10.83
N ASP A 128 -24.52 -3.07 11.76
CA ASP A 128 -25.24 -4.13 12.49
C ASP A 128 -26.63 -4.38 11.88
N ASP A 129 -26.91 -3.66 10.78
CA ASP A 129 -28.10 -2.85 10.51
C ASP A 129 -29.43 -3.34 11.08
N PHE A 130 -29.87 -2.80 12.22
CA PHE A 130 -31.29 -2.50 12.30
C PHE A 130 -31.61 -1.26 11.45
N ASP A 131 -31.65 -1.46 10.14
CA ASP A 131 -32.18 -0.48 9.21
C ASP A 131 -33.69 -0.23 9.49
N THR A 132 -34.31 0.72 8.79
CA THR A 132 -35.74 1.00 9.00
C THR A 132 -36.64 -0.22 8.70
N GLU A 133 -36.14 -1.20 7.95
CA GLU A 133 -36.83 -2.44 7.61
C GLU A 133 -36.60 -3.58 8.66
N GLY A 134 -35.61 -3.42 9.54
CA GLY A 134 -35.29 -4.32 10.65
C GLY A 134 -34.52 -5.58 10.22
N LEU A 135 -33.74 -5.49 9.15
CA LEU A 135 -32.93 -6.59 8.60
C LEU A 135 -31.44 -6.38 8.91
N SER A 136 -30.92 -7.17 9.86
CA SER A 136 -29.53 -7.07 10.34
C SER A 136 -28.47 -7.34 9.27
N GLY A 137 -27.56 -6.38 9.08
CA GLY A 137 -26.23 -6.53 8.50
C GLY A 137 -26.17 -6.68 6.97
N ASP A 138 -27.11 -6.11 6.23
CA ASP A 138 -27.13 -6.18 4.76
C ASP A 138 -26.74 -4.87 4.06
N ASN A 139 -26.55 -3.77 4.78
CA ASN A 139 -26.24 -2.44 4.26
C ASN A 139 -27.23 -1.96 3.21
N ASN A 140 -28.45 -2.50 3.17
CA ASN A 140 -29.39 -2.29 2.09
C ASN A 140 -30.75 -1.87 2.64
N ILE A 141 -31.30 -0.79 2.09
CA ILE A 141 -32.68 -0.37 2.35
C ILE A 141 -33.46 -0.43 1.04
N GLY A 142 -34.47 -1.31 0.98
CA GLY A 142 -35.39 -1.39 -0.13
C GLY A 142 -36.34 -0.19 -0.17
N VAL A 143 -36.43 0.52 -1.30
CA VAL A 143 -37.28 1.71 -1.42
C VAL A 143 -38.17 1.66 -2.65
N THR A 144 -39.49 1.61 -2.44
CA THR A 144 -40.49 1.78 -3.51
C THR A 144 -41.03 3.21 -3.55
N LEU A 145 -40.72 3.95 -4.62
CA LEU A 145 -41.33 5.25 -4.89
C LEU A 145 -42.65 5.07 -5.66
N ALA A 146 -43.78 5.47 -5.04
CA ALA A 146 -45.12 5.33 -5.60
C ALA A 146 -45.97 6.61 -5.42
N GLY A 147 -45.44 7.76 -5.85
CA GLY A 147 -46.16 9.04 -5.88
C GLY A 147 -45.87 9.96 -4.68
N ALA A 148 -44.88 9.64 -3.86
CA ALA A 148 -44.40 10.46 -2.75
C ALA A 148 -42.89 10.26 -2.53
N ASN A 149 -42.25 11.22 -1.85
CA ASN A 149 -40.85 11.09 -1.44
C ASN A 149 -40.72 10.02 -0.34
N SER A 150 -39.61 9.28 -0.35
CA SER A 150 -39.21 8.42 0.77
C SER A 150 -38.27 9.18 1.69
N THR A 151 -38.55 9.15 2.99
CA THR A 151 -37.76 9.82 4.04
C THR A 151 -37.54 8.87 5.20
N ASN A 152 -36.50 9.13 6.00
CA ASN A 152 -36.10 8.28 7.14
C ASN A 152 -35.65 6.89 6.69
N ASN A 153 -34.93 6.80 5.58
CA ASN A 153 -34.24 5.57 5.17
C ASN A 153 -32.90 5.56 5.93
N ASN A 154 -32.96 5.32 7.23
CA ASN A 154 -31.82 5.55 8.12
C ASN A 154 -31.04 4.27 8.37
N PHE A 155 -29.72 4.42 8.50
CA PHE A 155 -28.78 3.38 8.89
C PHE A 155 -28.34 3.61 10.35
N LEU A 156 -28.07 2.53 11.07
CA LEU A 156 -27.48 2.53 12.41
C LEU A 156 -26.18 1.73 12.33
N ASP A 157 -25.08 2.40 12.61
CA ASP A 157 -23.74 1.80 12.69
C ASP A 157 -23.34 1.69 14.17
N ASP A 158 -22.93 0.50 14.62
CA ASP A 158 -22.25 0.35 15.91
C ASP A 158 -20.79 0.77 15.71
N GLY A 159 -20.45 1.96 16.22
CA GLY A 159 -19.08 2.43 16.29
C GLY A 159 -18.26 1.63 17.29
N GLY A 160 -17.78 0.44 16.95
CA GLY A 160 -16.88 -0.31 17.82
C GLY A 160 -15.73 0.57 18.35
N SER A 161 -15.34 0.40 19.62
CA SER A 161 -14.13 1.08 20.15
C SER A 161 -12.97 0.85 19.18
N THR A 162 -12.45 1.93 18.62
CA THR A 162 -11.33 1.83 17.69
C THR A 162 -9.99 1.87 18.41
N TYR A 163 -9.00 1.21 17.84
CA TYR A 163 -7.65 1.07 18.36
C TYR A 163 -6.65 1.42 17.26
N ALA A 164 -5.38 1.51 17.66
CA ALA A 164 -4.26 1.68 16.75
C ALA A 164 -3.35 0.46 16.73
N ILE A 165 -2.73 0.22 15.57
CA ILE A 165 -1.58 -0.67 15.41
C ILE A 165 -0.38 0.22 15.09
N SER A 166 0.70 0.10 15.84
CA SER A 166 1.90 0.91 15.62
C SER A 166 3.19 0.14 15.83
N GLY A 167 4.24 0.66 15.21
CA GLY A 167 5.51 -0.02 15.09
C GLY A 167 6.63 0.89 14.59
N ARG A 168 7.80 0.30 14.42
CA ARG A 168 8.97 0.95 13.82
C ARG A 168 9.74 -0.03 12.96
N VAL A 169 10.32 0.46 11.87
CA VAL A 169 11.37 -0.25 11.11
C VAL A 169 12.72 0.24 11.59
N PHE A 170 13.58 -0.68 12.00
CA PHE A 170 14.93 -0.43 12.50
C PHE A 170 15.98 -0.92 11.51
N ASP A 171 17.13 -0.26 11.53
CA ASP A 171 18.36 -0.66 10.86
C ASP A 171 19.19 -1.50 11.83
N ASP A 172 19.29 -2.80 11.58
CA ASP A 172 20.06 -3.78 12.38
C ASP A 172 21.50 -3.98 11.85
N ASN A 173 21.93 -3.22 10.84
CA ASN A 173 23.32 -3.26 10.38
C ASN A 173 24.22 -2.34 11.22
N ASP A 174 24.04 -2.43 12.52
CA ASP A 174 24.90 -1.81 13.50
C ASP A 174 26.23 -2.59 13.67
N LEU A 175 27.08 -2.17 14.61
CA LEU A 175 28.37 -2.83 14.85
C LEU A 175 28.25 -4.25 15.43
N SER A 176 27.05 -4.65 15.86
CA SER A 176 26.77 -5.90 16.54
C SER A 176 26.05 -6.92 15.65
N ASN A 177 25.17 -6.47 14.75
CA ASN A 177 24.35 -7.30 13.86
C ASN A 177 23.83 -8.53 14.62
N ASP A 178 23.17 -8.25 15.75
CA ASP A 178 22.89 -9.25 16.78
C ASP A 178 21.45 -9.77 16.77
N ASP A 179 20.68 -9.40 15.73
CA ASP A 179 19.27 -9.75 15.52
C ASP A 179 18.38 -9.28 16.68
N THR A 180 18.78 -8.20 17.38
CA THR A 180 18.01 -7.64 18.50
C THR A 180 17.96 -6.13 18.51
N ILE A 181 16.80 -5.58 18.90
CA ILE A 181 16.63 -4.13 19.03
C ILE A 181 17.51 -3.59 20.17
N GLY A 182 18.65 -3.01 19.79
CA GLY A 182 19.68 -2.36 20.57
C GLY A 182 19.48 -0.86 20.77
N GLY A 183 20.49 -0.22 21.37
CA GLY A 183 20.51 1.24 21.55
C GLY A 183 21.17 1.97 20.38
N ASP A 184 21.72 1.18 19.47
CA ASP A 184 22.53 1.48 18.31
C ASP A 184 21.66 1.52 17.04
N ASP A 185 20.57 0.75 17.00
CA ASP A 185 19.69 0.68 15.83
C ASP A 185 18.96 1.98 15.57
N SER A 186 19.17 2.50 14.38
CA SER A 186 18.50 3.69 13.89
C SER A 186 17.18 3.31 13.22
N GLY A 187 16.24 4.25 13.12
CA GLY A 187 14.97 3.96 12.43
C GLY A 187 15.07 4.27 10.94
N ILE A 188 14.49 3.41 10.10
CA ILE A 188 14.52 3.56 8.63
C ILE A 188 13.25 4.25 8.15
N GLY A 189 13.38 5.48 7.62
CA GLY A 189 12.28 6.23 7.03
C GLY A 189 12.10 5.99 5.53
N GLY A 190 10.86 6.07 5.05
CA GLY A 190 10.54 5.92 3.63
C GLY A 190 10.10 4.51 3.21
N ILE A 191 10.02 3.58 4.15
CA ILE A 191 9.55 2.21 3.91
C ILE A 191 8.04 2.18 3.83
N THR A 192 7.49 1.44 2.87
CA THR A 192 6.03 1.24 2.76
C THR A 192 5.61 0.09 3.68
N VAL A 193 4.62 0.35 4.52
CA VAL A 193 4.01 -0.65 5.40
C VAL A 193 2.53 -0.74 5.08
N GLU A 194 2.04 -1.95 4.86
CA GLU A 194 0.66 -2.26 4.51
C GLU A 194 -0.05 -2.99 5.66
N LEU A 195 -1.36 -2.83 5.77
CA LEU A 195 -2.19 -3.50 6.78
C LEU A 195 -3.30 -4.30 6.10
N TYR A 196 -3.36 -5.58 6.40
CA TYR A 196 -4.36 -6.51 5.88
C TYR A 196 -5.27 -7.02 7.00
N VAL A 197 -6.53 -7.33 6.68
CA VAL A 197 -7.36 -8.20 7.55
C VAL A 197 -6.88 -9.63 7.37
N ASP A 198 -6.45 -10.25 8.47
CA ASP A 198 -6.09 -11.67 8.52
C ASP A 198 -7.38 -12.50 8.60
N SER A 199 -7.86 -12.96 7.46
CA SER A 199 -9.17 -13.61 7.37
C SER A 199 -9.13 -15.08 7.79
N ASN A 200 -7.95 -15.69 7.78
CA ASN A 200 -7.76 -17.10 8.08
C ASN A 200 -7.00 -17.36 9.40
N ASP A 201 -6.62 -16.28 10.10
CA ASP A 201 -5.89 -16.24 11.37
C ASP A 201 -4.53 -16.95 11.30
N ASP A 202 -3.83 -16.87 10.16
CA ASP A 202 -2.54 -17.55 9.96
C ASP A 202 -1.31 -16.63 10.04
N GLY A 203 -1.52 -15.32 10.17
CA GLY A 203 -0.45 -14.33 10.31
C GLY A 203 0.26 -13.96 9.00
N LEU A 204 -0.12 -14.53 7.86
CA LEU A 204 0.51 -14.28 6.57
C LEU A 204 -0.41 -13.48 5.65
N VAL A 205 0.17 -12.75 4.69
CA VAL A 205 -0.64 -12.13 3.63
C VAL A 205 -0.88 -13.14 2.51
N ASP A 206 -2.13 -13.57 2.33
CA ASP A 206 -2.55 -14.46 1.26
C ASP A 206 -3.74 -13.92 0.42
N GLY A 207 -4.20 -14.71 -0.56
CA GLY A 207 -5.26 -14.29 -1.48
C GLY A 207 -6.66 -14.16 -0.86
N GLY A 208 -6.85 -14.58 0.39
CA GLY A 208 -8.04 -14.39 1.20
C GLY A 208 -8.03 -13.10 2.01
N ASP A 209 -6.88 -12.45 2.16
CA ASP A 209 -6.72 -11.26 2.98
C ASP A 209 -7.02 -9.98 2.20
N THR A 210 -7.58 -9.00 2.90
CA THR A 210 -7.99 -7.73 2.30
C THR A 210 -7.11 -6.61 2.81
N LEU A 211 -6.44 -5.91 1.90
CA LEU A 211 -5.69 -4.69 2.21
C LEU A 211 -6.65 -3.59 2.71
N ILE A 212 -6.38 -3.07 3.90
CA ILE A 212 -7.16 -2.02 4.55
C ILE A 212 -6.49 -0.65 4.46
N ASP A 213 -5.17 -0.60 4.66
CA ASP A 213 -4.44 0.67 4.68
C ASP A 213 -2.97 0.48 4.29
N SER A 214 -2.31 1.57 3.93
CA SER A 214 -0.89 1.64 3.62
C SER A 214 -0.30 2.95 4.11
N THR A 215 0.88 2.90 4.73
CA THR A 215 1.59 4.09 5.21
C THR A 215 3.07 4.02 4.85
N ILE A 216 3.78 5.14 5.03
CA ILE A 216 5.22 5.23 4.81
C ILE A 216 5.88 5.60 6.14
N THR A 217 6.93 4.88 6.54
CA THR A 217 7.65 5.14 7.79
C THR A 217 8.21 6.56 7.83
N SER A 218 8.12 7.20 8.99
CA SER A 218 8.74 8.50 9.24
C SER A 218 10.27 8.40 9.28
N SER A 219 10.98 9.52 9.27
CA SER A 219 12.46 9.53 9.31
C SER A 219 13.10 8.85 10.53
N ASP A 220 12.31 8.51 11.54
CA ASP A 220 12.72 7.75 12.73
C ASP A 220 12.22 6.29 12.70
N GLY A 221 11.79 5.79 11.55
CA GLY A 221 11.27 4.44 11.37
C GLY A 221 9.82 4.24 11.77
N SER A 222 9.15 5.22 12.40
CA SER A 222 7.82 5.00 12.96
C SER A 222 6.70 4.93 11.93
N TYR A 223 5.76 4.01 12.17
CA TYR A 223 4.49 3.90 11.44
C TYR A 223 3.31 3.64 12.39
N GLN A 224 2.10 3.99 11.94
CA GLN A 224 0.87 3.81 12.71
C GLN A 224 -0.34 3.70 11.78
N PHE A 225 -1.23 2.77 12.11
CA PHE A 225 -2.59 2.64 11.58
C PHE A 225 -3.57 2.99 12.71
N GLU A 226 -4.57 3.81 12.43
CA GLU A 226 -5.56 4.29 13.42
C GLU A 226 -6.97 3.88 13.00
N ASN A 227 -7.93 4.04 13.91
CA ASN A 227 -9.36 3.80 13.66
C ASN A 227 -9.70 2.34 13.30
N LEU A 228 -8.97 1.38 13.89
CA LEU A 228 -9.13 -0.05 13.64
C LEU A 228 -10.04 -0.70 14.68
N ILE A 229 -10.91 -1.62 14.27
CA ILE A 229 -11.76 -2.37 15.20
C ILE A 229 -11.03 -3.59 15.77
N ASN A 230 -11.60 -4.22 16.80
CA ASN A 230 -11.14 -5.54 17.24
C ASN A 230 -11.18 -6.53 16.09
N GLY A 231 -10.12 -7.32 15.94
CA GLY A 231 -9.95 -8.22 14.80
C GLY A 231 -8.52 -8.74 14.72
N ASN A 232 -8.30 -9.63 13.76
CA ASN A 232 -6.97 -10.11 13.41
C ASN A 232 -6.52 -9.44 12.11
N TYR A 233 -5.25 -9.08 12.09
CA TYR A 233 -4.63 -8.30 11.03
C TYR A 233 -3.24 -8.86 10.75
N VAL A 234 -2.73 -8.59 9.55
CA VAL A 234 -1.32 -8.76 9.22
C VAL A 234 -0.75 -7.40 8.87
N VAL A 235 0.31 -6.99 9.55
CA VAL A 235 1.11 -5.84 9.13
C VAL A 235 2.21 -6.34 8.22
N GLN A 236 2.31 -5.81 7.02
CA GLN A 236 3.32 -6.19 6.05
C GLN A 236 4.30 -5.06 5.74
N GLU A 237 5.60 -5.31 5.90
CA GLU A 237 6.63 -4.45 5.32
C GLU A 237 6.78 -4.74 3.82
N ILE A 238 6.88 -3.70 2.99
CA ILE A 238 7.17 -3.85 1.57
C ILE A 238 8.61 -3.43 1.30
N ASN A 239 9.47 -4.44 1.08
CA ASN A 239 10.87 -4.19 0.75
C ASN A 239 11.00 -3.37 -0.54
N PRO A 240 11.98 -2.45 -0.60
CA PRO A 240 12.37 -1.84 -1.87
C PRO A 240 12.68 -2.91 -2.92
N THR A 241 12.27 -2.67 -4.17
CA THR A 241 12.48 -3.62 -5.26
C THR A 241 13.97 -3.93 -5.43
N GLY A 242 14.37 -5.18 -5.19
CA GLY A 242 15.75 -5.65 -5.37
C GLY A 242 16.51 -5.93 -4.08
N VAL A 243 15.87 -5.81 -2.91
CA VAL A 243 16.41 -6.21 -1.60
C VAL A 243 15.87 -7.59 -1.22
N THR A 244 16.74 -8.50 -0.74
CA THR A 244 16.32 -9.80 -0.19
C THR A 244 16.29 -9.77 1.32
N ASN A 245 15.31 -10.49 1.88
CA ASN A 245 14.91 -10.49 3.27
C ASN A 245 15.91 -11.14 4.23
N ASP A 246 16.20 -10.48 5.35
CA ASP A 246 16.65 -11.12 6.60
C ASP A 246 15.92 -10.48 7.80
N ASP A 247 14.65 -10.15 7.63
CA ASP A 247 13.90 -9.40 8.63
C ASP A 247 13.58 -10.21 9.88
N PHE A 248 14.20 -9.81 10.98
CA PHE A 248 13.76 -10.24 12.29
C PHE A 248 12.56 -9.38 12.67
N ASP A 249 11.38 -9.98 12.74
CA ASP A 249 10.22 -9.32 13.33
C ASP A 249 10.17 -9.57 14.85
N THR A 250 9.37 -8.76 15.55
CA THR A 250 9.11 -8.96 17.00
C THR A 250 8.02 -9.99 17.29
N SER A 251 7.44 -10.61 16.26
CA SER A 251 6.38 -11.59 16.41
C SER A 251 6.97 -12.95 16.84
N SER A 252 6.15 -13.73 17.54
CA SER A 252 6.57 -15.04 18.06
C SER A 252 6.14 -16.18 17.15
N ASP A 253 5.95 -15.90 15.86
CA ASP A 253 5.31 -16.84 14.96
C ASP A 253 6.28 -17.96 14.49
N LEU A 254 5.74 -18.95 13.77
CA LEU A 254 6.44 -20.19 13.42
C LEU A 254 7.16 -20.12 12.06
N VAL A 255 7.04 -19.00 11.35
CA VAL A 255 7.64 -18.73 10.06
C VAL A 255 8.77 -17.74 10.33
N GLY A 256 10.01 -18.23 10.35
CA GLY A 256 11.16 -17.34 10.42
C GLY A 256 11.26 -16.50 9.15
N ASP A 257 11.73 -15.27 9.32
CA ASP A 257 12.18 -14.30 8.32
C ASP A 257 11.11 -14.02 7.24
N ASP A 258 10.00 -13.43 7.66
CA ASP A 258 9.02 -12.85 6.74
C ASP A 258 8.61 -11.42 7.12
N ASN A 259 8.23 -10.66 6.10
CA ASN A 259 7.75 -9.29 6.21
C ASN A 259 6.38 -9.18 6.89
N ASN A 260 5.91 -10.16 7.68
CA ASN A 260 4.55 -10.24 8.16
C ASN A 260 4.46 -10.35 9.69
N ILE A 261 3.91 -9.32 10.33
CA ILE A 261 3.55 -9.38 11.76
C ILE A 261 2.06 -9.65 11.89
N GLY A 262 1.69 -10.82 12.40
CA GLY A 262 0.32 -11.13 12.82
C GLY A 262 -0.09 -10.35 14.07
N VAL A 263 -1.22 -9.63 14.00
CA VAL A 263 -1.70 -8.72 15.05
C VAL A 263 -3.16 -8.99 15.41
N THR A 264 -3.44 -9.22 16.70
CA THR A 264 -4.81 -9.21 17.23
C THR A 264 -5.09 -7.92 18.01
N LEU A 265 -6.15 -7.21 17.61
CA LEU A 265 -6.77 -6.14 18.39
C LEU A 265 -7.89 -6.72 19.26
N ALA A 266 -7.76 -6.56 20.58
CA ALA A 266 -8.71 -7.07 21.57
C ALA A 266 -8.85 -6.12 22.77
N GLY A 267 -9.41 -4.94 22.54
CA GLY A 267 -9.76 -4.01 23.61
C GLY A 267 -8.71 -2.94 23.93
N ALA A 268 -7.62 -2.86 23.17
CA ALA A 268 -6.53 -1.90 23.36
C ALA A 268 -5.69 -1.74 22.08
N ASP A 269 -4.95 -0.62 22.00
CA ASP A 269 -3.93 -0.41 20.99
C ASP A 269 -2.86 -1.51 21.04
N ASN A 270 -2.43 -1.95 19.87
CA ASN A 270 -1.30 -2.84 19.70
C ASN A 270 -0.06 -2.03 19.28
N ILE A 271 1.00 -2.12 20.07
CA ILE A 271 2.21 -1.32 19.90
C ILE A 271 3.44 -2.22 19.86
N GLY A 272 4.50 -1.75 19.21
CA GLY A 272 5.78 -2.44 19.19
C GLY A 272 5.85 -3.57 18.18
N ASN A 273 5.02 -3.50 17.13
CA ASN A 273 5.13 -4.33 15.94
C ASN A 273 6.34 -3.80 15.16
N ASN A 274 7.55 -4.25 15.50
CA ASN A 274 8.74 -3.70 14.88
C ASN A 274 9.34 -4.71 13.89
N PHE A 275 9.90 -4.16 12.83
CA PHE A 275 10.74 -4.85 11.86
C PHE A 275 12.20 -4.43 12.09
N LEU A 276 13.11 -5.38 11.97
CA LEU A 276 14.54 -5.14 11.86
C LEU A 276 14.92 -5.43 10.42
N ASP A 277 15.27 -4.40 9.69
CA ASP A 277 15.83 -4.50 8.35
C ASP A 277 17.34 -4.27 8.48
N ASP A 278 18.14 -5.05 7.77
CA ASP A 278 19.60 -4.89 7.81
C ASP A 278 20.06 -3.66 7.00
N GLY A 279 19.13 -2.88 6.46
CA GLY A 279 19.43 -1.74 5.59
C GLY A 279 20.31 -2.13 4.40
N ALA A 280 20.45 -3.44 4.12
CA ALA A 280 21.42 -3.97 3.20
C ALA A 280 20.76 -4.14 1.84
N ILE A 281 21.32 -3.46 0.86
CA ILE A 281 20.98 -3.69 -0.53
C ILE A 281 21.71 -4.96 -0.96
N LEU A 282 21.03 -6.09 -0.78
CA LEU A 282 21.53 -7.42 -1.11
C LEU A 282 21.15 -7.82 -2.54
N GLY A 283 22.15 -8.18 -3.33
CA GLY A 283 21.97 -8.84 -4.61
C GLY A 283 21.74 -10.35 -4.45
N THR A 284 21.66 -11.02 -5.59
CA THR A 284 21.26 -12.41 -5.69
C THR A 284 22.47 -13.32 -5.95
N THR A 285 22.23 -14.45 -6.62
CA THR A 285 23.31 -15.37 -7.05
C THR A 285 23.65 -15.23 -8.53
N VAL A 286 23.13 -14.20 -9.19
CA VAL A 286 23.41 -13.81 -10.57
C VAL A 286 23.82 -12.35 -10.62
N SER A 287 24.37 -11.90 -11.76
CA SER A 287 24.69 -10.48 -11.96
C SER A 287 23.51 -9.56 -11.77
N ASP A 288 23.64 -8.62 -10.85
CA ASP A 288 22.64 -7.63 -10.47
C ASP A 288 23.06 -6.19 -10.79
N THR A 289 22.09 -5.28 -10.71
CA THR A 289 22.32 -3.83 -10.74
C THR A 289 21.62 -3.24 -9.53
N LEU A 290 22.41 -2.87 -8.53
CA LEU A 290 21.97 -2.40 -7.23
C LEU A 290 22.24 -0.90 -7.12
N ILE A 291 21.23 -0.14 -6.69
CA ILE A 291 21.29 1.31 -6.61
C ILE A 291 20.79 1.73 -5.23
N GLY A 292 21.69 2.36 -4.48
CA GLY A 292 21.51 3.00 -3.18
C GLY A 292 20.56 4.17 -3.18
N THR A 293 20.33 4.70 -1.99
CA THR A 293 19.43 5.79 -1.68
C THR A 293 20.18 7.14 -1.68
N SER A 294 19.77 8.09 -0.85
CA SER A 294 20.53 9.33 -0.63
C SER A 294 21.03 9.43 0.81
N ASN A 295 20.97 8.32 1.53
CA ASN A 295 21.44 8.13 2.89
C ASN A 295 22.61 7.15 2.85
N ASP A 296 23.29 6.96 3.97
CA ASP A 296 24.38 5.99 4.12
C ASP A 296 23.81 4.57 3.93
N ASP A 297 24.18 3.87 2.86
CA ASP A 297 23.67 2.52 2.54
C ASP A 297 24.72 1.43 2.78
N PHE A 298 24.28 0.19 3.02
CA PHE A 298 25.15 -1.00 2.99
C PHE A 298 24.77 -1.87 1.81
N ILE A 299 25.73 -2.25 0.95
CA ILE A 299 25.42 -2.90 -0.32
C ILE A 299 26.28 -4.15 -0.48
N THR A 300 25.65 -5.31 -0.67
CA THR A 300 26.30 -6.59 -0.96
C THR A 300 25.82 -7.12 -2.30
N GLY A 301 26.70 -7.22 -3.30
CA GLY A 301 26.33 -7.75 -4.62
C GLY A 301 25.93 -9.23 -4.60
N GLY A 302 26.58 -10.02 -3.74
CA GLY A 302 26.40 -11.46 -3.71
C GLY A 302 27.20 -12.14 -4.83
N LYS A 303 26.69 -13.25 -5.38
CA LYS A 303 27.40 -13.95 -6.45
C LYS A 303 26.98 -13.39 -7.80
N GLY A 304 27.95 -13.10 -8.66
CA GLY A 304 27.65 -12.44 -9.91
C GLY A 304 28.78 -11.48 -10.24
N GLN A 305 28.72 -10.90 -11.44
CA GLN A 305 29.41 -9.63 -11.63
C GLN A 305 28.35 -8.55 -11.45
N ASP A 306 28.41 -7.83 -10.35
CA ASP A 306 27.39 -6.90 -9.95
C ASP A 306 27.78 -5.45 -10.29
N THR A 307 26.79 -4.62 -10.55
CA THR A 307 26.97 -3.17 -10.72
C THR A 307 26.30 -2.46 -9.54
N LEU A 308 27.11 -1.82 -8.71
CA LEU A 308 26.72 -1.22 -7.44
C LEU A 308 26.86 0.31 -7.55
N THR A 309 25.83 1.04 -7.13
CA THR A 309 25.81 2.50 -7.07
C THR A 309 25.36 2.91 -5.67
N GLY A 310 26.13 3.70 -4.93
CA GLY A 310 25.75 4.18 -3.59
C GLY A 310 24.86 5.42 -3.61
N ASN A 311 24.97 6.23 -4.67
CA ASN A 311 24.35 7.55 -4.86
C ASN A 311 24.86 8.63 -3.91
N GLY A 312 24.30 8.79 -2.72
CA GLY A 312 24.75 9.82 -1.80
C GLY A 312 24.54 9.37 -0.37
N GLY A 313 25.43 9.78 0.52
CA GLY A 313 25.61 9.08 1.79
C GLY A 313 27.10 8.79 1.97
N ASN A 314 27.45 8.14 3.06
CA ASN A 314 28.73 7.45 3.24
C ASN A 314 28.44 5.95 3.18
N ASP A 315 28.62 5.34 2.03
CA ASP A 315 28.10 4.01 1.76
C ASP A 315 29.13 2.92 2.08
N THR A 316 28.67 1.74 2.50
CA THR A 316 29.51 0.57 2.78
C THR A 316 29.24 -0.53 1.75
N PHE A 317 30.24 -0.88 0.95
CA PHE A 317 30.14 -1.98 -0.01
C PHE A 317 30.80 -3.23 0.58
N HIS A 318 30.00 -4.26 0.83
CA HIS A 318 30.42 -5.49 1.49
C HIS A 318 30.69 -6.62 0.50
N PHE A 319 31.76 -7.37 0.77
CA PHE A 319 32.22 -8.49 -0.05
C PHE A 319 32.37 -9.75 0.80
N ASN A 320 31.66 -10.82 0.43
CA ASN A 320 31.63 -12.06 1.23
C ASN A 320 32.88 -12.90 0.99
N GLU A 321 33.22 -13.08 -0.29
CA GLU A 321 34.30 -13.95 -0.74
C GLU A 321 34.91 -13.44 -2.04
N THR A 322 36.22 -13.60 -2.23
CA THR A 322 36.89 -13.18 -3.48
C THR A 322 36.46 -13.99 -4.72
N SER A 323 35.62 -15.00 -4.51
CA SER A 323 35.12 -15.91 -5.54
C SER A 323 33.69 -15.60 -5.99
N GLU A 324 33.05 -14.57 -5.42
CA GLU A 324 31.67 -14.18 -5.74
C GLU A 324 31.53 -13.52 -7.12
N GLY A 325 32.59 -12.83 -7.56
CA GLY A 325 32.77 -12.34 -8.91
C GLY A 325 33.72 -11.16 -8.93
N ILE A 326 33.60 -10.28 -9.93
CA ILE A 326 34.34 -9.00 -9.94
C ILE A 326 33.32 -7.91 -10.16
N ASP A 327 33.01 -7.19 -9.09
CA ASP A 327 31.96 -6.17 -9.10
C ASP A 327 32.46 -4.84 -9.61
N ILE A 328 31.51 -3.97 -9.93
CA ILE A 328 31.71 -2.63 -10.45
C ILE A 328 31.00 -1.66 -9.52
N ILE A 329 31.75 -0.84 -8.79
CA ILE A 329 31.16 0.31 -8.06
C ILE A 329 31.28 1.54 -8.95
N THR A 330 30.15 2.21 -9.19
CA THR A 330 30.06 3.28 -10.21
C THR A 330 30.41 4.68 -9.69
N ASP A 331 30.35 4.91 -8.38
CA ASP A 331 30.35 6.25 -7.78
C ASP A 331 31.04 6.36 -6.41
N PHE A 332 31.87 5.38 -6.05
CA PHE A 332 32.61 5.36 -4.79
C PHE A 332 33.32 6.69 -4.47
N ASP A 333 32.96 7.33 -3.36
CA ASP A 333 33.61 8.52 -2.80
C ASP A 333 34.61 8.13 -1.69
N PRO A 334 35.93 8.18 -1.95
CA PRO A 334 36.96 7.88 -0.95
C PRO A 334 37.05 8.88 0.21
N ASN A 335 36.14 9.86 0.31
CA ASN A 335 36.03 10.74 1.47
C ASN A 335 34.90 10.35 2.43
N GLY A 336 34.08 9.36 2.07
CA GLY A 336 32.90 8.94 2.82
C GLY A 336 32.68 7.43 2.80
N ASP A 337 32.76 6.82 1.61
CA ASP A 337 32.42 5.43 1.40
C ASP A 337 33.49 4.47 1.91
N THR A 338 33.09 3.25 2.22
CA THR A 338 33.96 2.20 2.75
C THR A 338 33.76 0.88 2.02
N LEU A 339 34.85 0.13 1.86
CA LEU A 339 34.87 -1.24 1.35
C LEU A 339 35.01 -2.22 2.52
N ASP A 340 33.97 -2.99 2.81
CA ASP A 340 33.99 -3.95 3.91
C ASP A 340 34.51 -5.31 3.47
N PHE A 341 35.70 -5.65 3.97
CA PHE A 341 36.42 -6.88 3.65
C PHE A 341 36.49 -7.83 4.86
N ARG A 342 35.80 -7.54 5.97
CA ARG A 342 35.85 -8.32 7.22
C ARG A 342 35.61 -9.83 6.98
N SER A 343 34.66 -10.17 6.11
CA SER A 343 34.34 -11.57 5.72
C SER A 343 35.53 -12.24 5.01
N ILE A 344 36.09 -11.60 3.98
CA ILE A 344 37.29 -12.08 3.27
C ILE A 344 38.47 -12.26 4.23
N ILE A 345 38.70 -11.30 5.13
CA ILE A 345 39.80 -11.36 6.10
C ILE A 345 39.63 -12.56 7.03
N ALA A 346 38.43 -12.74 7.59
CA ALA A 346 38.14 -13.81 8.54
C ALA A 346 38.26 -15.19 7.87
N ASP A 347 37.63 -15.37 6.71
CA ASP A 347 37.41 -16.69 6.11
C ASP A 347 38.51 -17.11 5.15
N GLU A 348 39.14 -16.17 4.44
CA GLU A 348 40.11 -16.49 3.41
C GLU A 348 41.56 -16.15 3.80
N LEU A 349 41.77 -15.11 4.61
CA LEU A 349 43.10 -14.70 5.08
C LEU A 349 43.41 -15.14 6.53
N GLY A 350 42.45 -15.75 7.23
CA GLY A 350 42.64 -16.28 8.57
C GLY A 350 42.82 -15.21 9.65
N GLY A 351 42.17 -14.05 9.51
CA GLY A 351 42.12 -13.00 10.52
C GLY A 351 43.40 -12.16 10.63
N VAL A 352 44.05 -11.84 9.51
CA VAL A 352 45.26 -11.00 9.50
C VAL A 352 44.96 -9.59 10.04
N SER A 353 45.78 -9.10 10.97
CA SER A 353 45.46 -7.87 11.72
C SER A 353 45.76 -6.55 11.00
N ASN A 354 46.53 -6.56 9.91
CA ASN A 354 46.85 -5.36 9.13
C ASN A 354 46.89 -5.71 7.63
N PRO A 355 45.74 -5.96 6.98
CA PRO A 355 45.71 -6.43 5.60
C PRO A 355 46.34 -5.45 4.61
N TRP A 356 46.07 -4.15 4.77
CA TRP A 356 46.61 -3.09 3.92
C TRP A 356 48.14 -2.95 4.04
N THR A 357 48.65 -2.65 5.23
CA THR A 357 50.10 -2.49 5.44
C THR A 357 50.88 -3.80 5.32
N GLY A 358 50.20 -4.94 5.46
CA GLY A 358 50.73 -6.28 5.23
C GLY A 358 50.83 -6.65 3.74
N GLY A 359 50.26 -5.85 2.83
CA GLY A 359 50.26 -6.08 1.39
C GLY A 359 49.22 -7.09 0.91
N TYR A 360 48.33 -7.55 1.78
CA TYR A 360 47.27 -8.50 1.40
C TYR A 360 46.15 -7.82 0.62
N ILE A 361 45.92 -6.53 0.84
CA ILE A 361 44.95 -5.73 0.08
C ILE A 361 45.70 -4.62 -0.64
N GLU A 362 45.47 -4.50 -1.94
CA GLU A 362 46.15 -3.52 -2.79
C GLU A 362 45.17 -2.82 -3.74
N ALA A 363 45.27 -1.50 -3.83
CA ALA A 363 44.64 -0.70 -4.88
C ALA A 363 45.60 -0.49 -6.05
N LYS A 364 45.17 -0.83 -7.27
CA LYS A 364 45.97 -0.65 -8.50
C LYS A 364 45.21 0.11 -9.57
N SER A 365 45.93 0.96 -10.30
CA SER A 365 45.39 1.57 -11.52
C SER A 365 45.00 0.50 -12.54
N PHE A 366 43.81 0.63 -13.12
CA PHE A 366 43.28 -0.31 -14.10
C PHE A 366 42.85 0.40 -15.40
N GLY A 367 43.35 -0.06 -16.54
CA GLY A 367 42.99 0.48 -17.85
C GLY A 367 43.50 1.90 -18.12
N SER A 368 42.74 2.69 -18.90
CA SER A 368 43.04 4.09 -19.21
C SER A 368 42.02 5.01 -18.52
N GLY A 369 42.49 5.98 -17.72
CA GLY A 369 41.62 6.89 -16.97
C GLY A 369 41.96 6.87 -15.47
N THR A 370 41.03 7.34 -14.65
CA THR A 370 41.09 7.29 -13.18
C THR A 370 40.30 6.09 -12.69
N ASN A 371 40.65 4.86 -13.06
CA ASN A 371 39.95 3.69 -12.53
C ASN A 371 40.87 2.88 -11.63
N THR A 372 40.28 2.25 -10.63
CA THR A 372 40.99 1.47 -9.61
C THR A 372 40.47 0.05 -9.58
N MET A 373 41.37 -0.91 -9.44
CA MET A 373 41.06 -2.31 -9.15
C MET A 373 41.58 -2.61 -7.74
N ILE A 374 40.70 -3.10 -6.88
CA ILE A 374 41.05 -3.62 -5.56
C ILE A 374 41.34 -5.11 -5.69
N GLN A 375 42.48 -5.53 -5.15
CA GLN A 375 42.95 -6.91 -5.21
C GLN A 375 43.26 -7.44 -3.82
N VAL A 376 43.07 -8.76 -3.66
CA VAL A 376 43.55 -9.54 -2.52
C VAL A 376 44.75 -10.39 -2.97
N ASP A 377 45.89 -10.23 -2.31
CA ASP A 377 47.11 -11.02 -2.47
C ASP A 377 47.25 -12.02 -1.32
N TYR A 378 47.19 -13.33 -1.62
CA TYR A 378 47.34 -14.38 -0.61
C TYR A 378 48.80 -14.68 -0.22
N ASP A 379 49.78 -14.16 -0.97
CA ASP A 379 51.20 -14.29 -0.66
C ASP A 379 51.95 -12.96 -0.92
N PRO A 380 51.75 -11.94 -0.07
CA PRO A 380 52.41 -10.63 -0.22
C PRO A 380 53.94 -10.71 -0.09
N SER A 381 54.49 -11.87 0.30
CA SER A 381 55.93 -12.09 0.31
C SER A 381 56.50 -12.41 -1.08
N ASP A 382 55.65 -12.85 -2.02
CA ASP A 382 56.02 -13.13 -3.39
C ASP A 382 55.80 -11.94 -4.32
N SER A 383 56.88 -11.20 -4.56
CA SER A 383 56.92 -10.09 -5.52
C SER A 383 56.70 -10.48 -7.00
N SER A 384 56.43 -11.76 -7.31
CA SER A 384 56.27 -12.23 -8.69
C SER A 384 54.99 -11.71 -9.38
N ASN A 385 54.07 -11.10 -8.63
CA ASN A 385 52.78 -10.59 -9.13
C ASN A 385 52.05 -11.64 -9.99
N ASP A 386 52.12 -12.91 -9.57
CA ASP A 386 51.52 -14.03 -10.27
C ASP A 386 50.00 -13.95 -10.18
N ILE A 387 49.34 -14.19 -11.30
CA ILE A 387 47.87 -14.13 -11.46
C ILE A 387 47.20 -15.27 -10.66
N LEU A 388 47.98 -16.26 -10.20
CA LEU A 388 47.51 -17.36 -9.38
C LEU A 388 47.39 -17.02 -7.88
N THR A 389 48.00 -15.92 -7.40
CA THR A 389 47.97 -15.50 -5.99
C THR A 389 47.20 -14.20 -5.76
N ASN A 390 46.92 -13.42 -6.81
CA ASN A 390 46.16 -12.18 -6.72
C ASN A 390 44.74 -12.34 -7.27
N LYS A 391 43.73 -12.00 -6.47
CA LYS A 391 42.32 -11.99 -6.86
C LYS A 391 41.83 -10.57 -7.00
N ASN A 392 41.21 -10.27 -8.13
CA ASN A 392 40.44 -9.04 -8.29
C ASN A 392 39.12 -9.21 -7.55
N VAL A 393 38.73 -8.21 -6.75
CA VAL A 393 37.47 -8.22 -6.01
C VAL A 393 36.53 -7.19 -6.60
N VAL A 394 36.95 -5.93 -6.65
CA VAL A 394 36.09 -4.85 -7.11
C VAL A 394 36.82 -3.85 -8.01
N PHE A 395 36.12 -3.41 -9.04
CA PHE A 395 36.50 -2.33 -9.93
C PHE A 395 35.77 -1.04 -9.51
N LEU A 396 36.53 -0.01 -9.17
CA LEU A 396 36.01 1.33 -8.86
C LEU A 396 36.07 2.19 -10.13
N GLU A 397 34.91 2.56 -10.64
CA GLU A 397 34.80 3.41 -11.83
C GLU A 397 35.13 4.87 -11.48
N ASN A 398 35.99 5.50 -12.28
CA ASN A 398 36.35 6.92 -12.15
C ASN A 398 37.03 7.35 -10.83
N VAL A 399 37.44 6.41 -9.97
CA VAL A 399 38.27 6.65 -8.77
C VAL A 399 39.78 6.51 -9.03
N ASP A 400 40.57 7.53 -8.68
CA ASP A 400 42.05 7.50 -8.77
C ASP A 400 42.65 6.66 -7.64
N PHE A 401 43.43 5.62 -7.96
CA PHE A 401 44.00 4.72 -6.95
C PHE A 401 44.89 5.43 -5.91
N ASN A 402 45.39 6.64 -6.21
CA ASN A 402 46.17 7.42 -5.25
C ASN A 402 45.31 8.09 -4.15
N THR A 403 43.99 8.10 -4.30
CA THR A 403 43.06 8.59 -3.28
C THR A 403 42.57 7.48 -2.36
N ILE A 404 42.92 6.22 -2.65
CA ILE A 404 42.54 5.07 -1.83
C ILE A 404 43.62 4.79 -0.80
N ASP A 405 43.24 4.72 0.47
CA ASP A 405 44.10 4.38 1.58
C ASP A 405 43.43 3.44 2.60
N GLU A 406 44.09 3.23 3.75
CA GLU A 406 43.63 2.28 4.77
C GLU A 406 42.29 2.68 5.40
N SER A 407 41.89 3.96 5.38
CA SER A 407 40.61 4.39 5.95
C SER A 407 39.40 4.03 5.10
N ASP A 408 39.60 3.68 3.83
CA ASP A 408 38.51 3.29 2.92
C ASP A 408 38.08 1.84 3.10
N PHE A 409 38.59 1.14 4.12
CA PHE A 409 38.34 -0.28 4.33
C PHE A 409 37.93 -0.62 5.77
N LEU A 410 37.03 -1.58 5.91
CA LEU A 410 36.80 -2.32 7.16
C LEU A 410 37.49 -3.69 7.07
N PHE A 411 38.25 -4.06 8.11
CA PHE A 411 39.05 -5.30 8.20
C PHE A 411 38.74 -6.12 9.44
#